data_AF-A0A7D9L5Z7-F1
#
_entry.id   AF-A0A7D9L5Z7-F1
#
_cell.length_a   1.000
_cell.length_b   1.000
_cell.length_c   1.000
_cell.angle_alpha   90.00
_cell.angle_beta   90.00
_cell.angle_gamma   90.00
#
_symmetry.space_group_name_H-M   'P 1'
#
loop_
_entity.id
_entity.type
_entity.pdbx_description
1 polymer ?
#
loop_
_entity_poly.entity_id
_entity_poly.type
_entity_poly.pdbx_seq_one_letter_code
_entity_poly.pdbx_strand_id
1 'polypeptide(L)'
;MNLGLVLSILVSSLGHVQAINSSNPECEDLDRLQSNMAKAIKAASGSVKCKPNSNCTGLECSGKLKDKPFHGTVLLEGCHDPVRMLIHVNKKSLYVKDGFNRKVMSKPVPVHMQVYLKKKAGIVYVTLIAKVCLVSKFCLPAVNILNNQEIRVRCNGSA
;
A
#
# COMPACT_ATOMS: atom_id res chain seq x y z
N MET A 1 24.45 -68.09 -15.89
CA MET A 1 24.34 -67.01 -16.89
C MET A 1 23.40 -65.97 -16.30
N ASN A 2 23.96 -64.83 -15.86
CA ASN A 2 23.28 -63.82 -15.07
C ASN A 2 22.50 -62.85 -15.96
N LEU A 3 21.19 -62.76 -15.72
CA LEU A 3 20.28 -61.80 -16.35
C LEU A 3 20.29 -60.51 -15.51
N GLY A 4 21.29 -59.67 -15.75
CA GLY A 4 21.50 -58.41 -15.06
C GLY A 4 20.95 -57.21 -15.82
N LEU A 5 19.94 -56.57 -15.23
CA LEU A 5 20.00 -55.14 -14.89
C LEU A 5 20.03 -54.16 -16.07
N VAL A 6 18.85 -53.77 -16.55
CA VAL A 6 18.67 -52.48 -17.25
C VAL A 6 17.34 -51.85 -16.86
N LEU A 7 17.41 -50.53 -16.60
CA LEU A 7 16.31 -49.55 -16.63
C LEU A 7 15.55 -49.28 -15.31
N SER A 8 16.11 -48.39 -14.49
CA SER A 8 15.34 -47.55 -13.55
C SER A 8 16.15 -46.32 -13.12
N ILE A 9 16.31 -45.32 -13.99
CA ILE A 9 16.71 -43.96 -13.59
C ILE A 9 15.89 -42.95 -14.40
N LEU A 10 14.63 -42.73 -13.99
CA LEU A 10 13.87 -41.51 -14.29
C LEU A 10 13.97 -40.64 -13.04
N VAL A 11 15.13 -40.00 -12.85
CA VAL A 11 15.28 -38.97 -11.81
C VAL A 11 14.56 -37.73 -12.32
N SER A 12 13.42 -37.46 -11.70
CA SER A 12 12.61 -36.26 -11.88
C SER A 12 13.50 -35.04 -11.65
N SER A 13 13.94 -34.39 -12.74
CA SER A 13 14.39 -33.01 -12.69
C SER A 13 13.16 -32.15 -12.40
N LEU A 14 12.75 -32.09 -11.12
CA LEU A 14 11.97 -30.99 -10.58
C LEU A 14 12.82 -29.74 -10.77
N GLY A 15 12.66 -29.12 -11.93
CA GLY A 15 13.09 -27.76 -12.18
C GLY A 15 12.53 -26.92 -11.07
N HIS A 16 13.39 -26.57 -10.11
CA HIS A 16 13.11 -25.50 -9.18
C HIS A 16 13.02 -24.26 -10.04
N VAL A 17 11.81 -23.90 -10.43
CA VAL A 17 11.49 -22.53 -10.83
C VAL A 17 11.75 -21.71 -9.58
N GLN A 18 13.01 -21.31 -9.40
CA GLN A 18 13.33 -20.20 -8.54
C GLN A 18 12.55 -19.05 -9.16
N ALA A 19 11.43 -18.71 -8.54
CA ALA A 19 10.76 -17.46 -8.83
C ALA A 19 11.86 -16.42 -8.77
N ILE A 20 12.20 -15.85 -9.93
CA ILE A 20 13.06 -14.68 -9.99
C ILE A 20 12.24 -13.68 -9.19
N ASN A 21 12.59 -13.55 -7.90
CA ASN A 21 12.24 -12.42 -7.09
C ASN A 21 12.83 -11.26 -7.87
N SER A 22 12.05 -10.73 -8.80
CA SER A 22 12.24 -9.40 -9.32
C SER A 22 12.08 -8.54 -8.09
N SER A 23 13.19 -8.33 -7.39
CA SER A 23 13.33 -7.47 -6.23
C SER A 23 13.17 -6.05 -6.74
N ASN A 24 11.95 -5.74 -7.15
CA ASN A 24 11.50 -4.43 -7.54
C ASN A 24 11.42 -3.65 -6.23
N PRO A 25 12.36 -2.71 -5.97
CA PRO A 25 12.49 -2.06 -4.67
C PRO A 25 11.23 -1.29 -4.26
N GLU A 26 10.46 -0.83 -5.25
CA GLU A 26 9.12 -0.30 -5.11
C GLU A 26 8.21 -1.25 -4.31
N CYS A 27 8.22 -2.56 -4.63
CA CYS A 27 7.37 -3.54 -3.95
C CYS A 27 7.77 -3.68 -2.48
N GLU A 28 9.08 -3.71 -2.21
CA GLU A 28 9.61 -3.82 -0.85
C GLU A 28 9.18 -2.61 0.00
N ASP A 29 9.27 -1.41 -0.58
CA ASP A 29 8.84 -0.19 0.09
C ASP A 29 7.32 -0.16 0.31
N LEU A 30 6.54 -0.67 -0.65
CA LEU A 30 5.08 -0.82 -0.53
C LEU A 30 4.67 -1.90 0.50
N ASP A 31 5.44 -2.99 0.64
CA ASP A 31 5.22 -4.00 1.68
C ASP A 31 5.43 -3.42 3.07
N ARG A 32 6.47 -2.59 3.24
CA ARG A 32 6.71 -1.84 4.49
C ARG A 32 5.57 -0.87 4.78
N LEU A 33 5.13 -0.12 3.76
CA LEU A 33 3.98 0.78 3.84
C LEU A 33 2.72 0.04 4.30
N GLN A 34 2.41 -1.10 3.69
CA GLN A 34 1.29 -1.95 4.09
C GLN A 34 1.37 -2.35 5.56
N SER A 35 2.54 -2.81 6.03
CA SER A 35 2.72 -3.26 7.41
C SER A 35 2.42 -2.13 8.40
N ASN A 36 2.89 -0.91 8.09
CA ASN A 36 2.65 0.28 8.91
C ASN A 36 1.17 0.68 8.89
N MET A 37 0.53 0.69 7.72
CA MET A 37 -0.91 0.97 7.59
C MET A 37 -1.76 -0.04 8.34
N ALA A 38 -1.44 -1.34 8.23
CA ALA A 38 -2.18 -2.41 8.90
C ALA A 38 -2.11 -2.29 10.42
N LYS A 39 -0.92 -1.97 10.98
CA LYS A 39 -0.75 -1.73 12.41
C LYS A 39 -1.61 -0.55 12.89
N ALA A 40 -1.59 0.56 12.16
CA ALA A 40 -2.35 1.75 12.52
C ALA A 40 -3.88 1.51 12.43
N ILE A 41 -4.36 0.84 11.40
CA ILE A 41 -5.80 0.55 11.23
C ILE A 41 -6.28 -0.49 12.25
N LYS A 42 -5.46 -1.48 12.59
CA LYS A 42 -5.77 -2.46 13.65
C LYS A 42 -5.99 -1.76 14.99
N ALA A 43 -5.20 -0.73 15.30
CA ALA A 43 -5.39 0.08 16.50
C ALA A 43 -6.71 0.89 16.48
N ALA A 44 -7.25 1.19 15.30
CA ALA A 44 -8.49 1.96 15.11
C ALA A 44 -9.77 1.09 14.98
N SER A 45 -9.74 -0.16 15.47
CA SER A 45 -10.87 -1.11 15.48
C SER A 45 -11.32 -1.60 14.09
N GLY A 46 -10.38 -1.87 13.19
CA GLY A 46 -10.66 -2.50 11.90
C GLY A 46 -9.70 -3.65 11.59
N SER A 47 -10.03 -4.42 10.55
CA SER A 47 -9.06 -5.30 9.89
C SER A 47 -8.85 -4.80 8.47
N VAL A 48 -7.59 -4.66 8.08
CA VAL A 48 -7.20 -4.36 6.71
C VAL A 48 -6.10 -5.33 6.31
N LYS A 49 -6.23 -5.88 5.12
CA LYS A 49 -5.18 -6.61 4.42
C LYS A 49 -4.91 -5.83 3.16
N CYS A 50 -3.72 -5.28 3.04
CA CYS A 50 -3.24 -4.74 1.78
C CYS A 50 -2.30 -5.76 1.13
N LYS A 51 -1.99 -5.57 -0.15
CA LYS A 51 -0.87 -6.20 -0.88
C LYS A 51 -0.40 -5.23 -1.96
N PRO A 52 0.89 -5.16 -2.29
CA PRO A 52 1.31 -4.48 -3.51
C PRO A 52 0.57 -5.02 -4.73
N ASN A 53 0.20 -4.14 -5.66
CA ASN A 53 -0.30 -4.57 -6.96
C ASN A 53 0.84 -5.20 -7.78
N SER A 54 0.51 -5.89 -8.87
CA SER A 54 1.50 -6.59 -9.71
C SER A 54 2.57 -5.67 -10.30
N ASN A 55 2.29 -4.37 -10.41
CA ASN A 55 3.18 -3.37 -10.99
C ASN A 55 4.01 -2.63 -9.92
N CYS A 56 3.77 -2.91 -8.64
CA CYS A 56 4.33 -2.20 -7.49
C CYS A 56 4.25 -0.68 -7.61
N THR A 57 3.13 -0.21 -8.14
CA THR A 57 2.78 1.21 -8.19
C THR A 57 1.75 1.57 -7.11
N GLY A 58 1.33 0.61 -6.30
CA GLY A 58 0.26 0.84 -5.33
C GLY A 58 -0.10 -0.38 -4.49
N LEU A 59 -1.10 -0.20 -3.63
CA LEU A 59 -1.64 -1.22 -2.75
C LEU A 59 -3.09 -1.55 -3.11
N GLU A 60 -3.42 -2.84 -3.12
CA GLU A 60 -4.81 -3.32 -3.10
C GLU A 60 -5.17 -3.73 -1.67
N CYS A 61 -6.17 -3.06 -1.10
CA CYS A 61 -6.61 -3.26 0.26
C CYS A 61 -8.04 -3.80 0.33
N SER A 62 -8.26 -4.74 1.23
CA SER A 62 -9.58 -5.26 1.58
C SER A 62 -9.69 -5.49 3.08
N GLY A 63 -10.90 -5.42 3.61
CA GLY A 63 -11.09 -5.66 5.03
C GLY A 63 -12.45 -5.25 5.55
N LYS A 64 -12.51 -5.00 6.85
CA LYS A 64 -13.72 -4.55 7.54
C LYS A 64 -13.39 -3.35 8.42
N LEU A 65 -14.23 -2.32 8.32
CA LEU A 65 -14.22 -1.17 9.22
C LEU A 65 -15.59 -1.05 9.88
N LYS A 66 -15.66 -1.23 11.21
CA LYS A 66 -16.93 -1.30 11.96
C LYS A 66 -17.94 -2.25 11.31
N ASP A 67 -17.49 -3.48 11.05
CA ASP A 67 -18.24 -4.57 10.39
C ASP A 67 -18.68 -4.34 8.94
N LYS A 68 -18.40 -3.17 8.36
CA LYS A 68 -18.68 -2.91 6.95
C LYS A 68 -17.49 -3.36 6.11
N PRO A 69 -17.70 -4.25 5.14
CA PRO A 69 -16.62 -4.62 4.22
C PRO A 69 -16.22 -3.40 3.41
N PHE A 70 -14.93 -3.28 3.12
CA PHE A 70 -14.43 -2.31 2.16
C PHE A 70 -13.40 -2.96 1.25
N HIS A 71 -13.37 -2.46 0.03
CA HIS A 71 -12.31 -2.73 -0.94
C HIS A 71 -11.78 -1.38 -1.41
N GLY A 72 -10.47 -1.25 -1.50
CA GLY A 72 -9.86 -0.04 -1.99
C GLY A 72 -8.52 -0.29 -2.62
N THR A 73 -8.10 0.65 -3.45
CA THR A 73 -6.81 0.65 -4.13
C THR A 73 -6.16 1.99 -3.90
N VAL A 74 -4.88 1.99 -3.54
CA VAL A 74 -4.05 3.19 -3.44
C VAL A 74 -3.00 3.09 -4.54
N LEU A 75 -3.01 4.01 -5.50
CA LEU A 75 -2.02 4.09 -6.56
C LEU A 75 -1.14 5.32 -6.35
N LEU A 76 0.17 5.13 -6.41
CA LEU A 76 1.16 6.18 -6.35
C LEU A 76 1.64 6.53 -7.75
N GLU A 77 1.30 7.74 -8.17
CA GLU A 77 1.75 8.36 -9.42
C GLU A 77 3.04 9.14 -9.17
N GLY A 78 4.10 8.42 -8.78
CA GLY A 78 5.38 9.00 -8.36
C GLY A 78 6.17 9.71 -9.46
N CYS A 79 5.83 9.46 -10.72
CA CYS A 79 6.49 10.07 -11.87
C CYS A 79 5.86 11.39 -12.32
N HIS A 80 4.63 11.69 -11.88
CA HIS A 80 4.03 13.00 -12.13
C HIS A 80 4.72 14.10 -11.31
N ASP A 81 4.66 15.32 -11.86
CA ASP A 81 5.03 16.55 -11.16
C ASP A 81 3.82 17.51 -11.13
N PRO A 82 3.27 17.87 -9.96
CA PRO A 82 3.58 17.32 -8.64
C PRO A 82 3.16 15.85 -8.52
N VAL A 83 3.80 15.11 -7.60
CA VAL A 83 3.44 13.72 -7.27
C VAL A 83 1.99 13.62 -6.83
N ARG A 84 1.34 12.52 -7.23
CA ARG A 84 -0.07 12.28 -6.97
C ARG A 84 -0.27 10.90 -6.36
N MET A 85 -1.35 10.78 -5.59
CA MET A 85 -1.83 9.52 -5.06
C MET A 85 -3.32 9.40 -5.36
N LEU A 86 -3.73 8.29 -5.97
CA LEU A 86 -5.12 8.00 -6.27
C LEU A 86 -5.61 6.97 -5.26
N ILE A 87 -6.63 7.33 -4.50
CA ILE A 87 -7.24 6.47 -3.50
C ILE A 87 -8.64 6.11 -3.99
N HIS A 88 -8.82 4.87 -4.42
CA HIS A 88 -10.12 4.30 -4.74
C HIS A 88 -10.62 3.55 -3.51
N VAL A 89 -11.82 3.86 -3.03
CA VAL A 89 -12.49 3.09 -1.97
C VAL A 89 -13.92 2.84 -2.41
N ASN A 90 -14.25 1.56 -2.59
CA ASN A 90 -15.50 1.12 -3.21
C ASN A 90 -15.69 1.82 -4.58
N LYS A 91 -16.82 2.49 -4.79
CA LYS A 91 -17.13 3.22 -6.05
C LYS A 91 -16.68 4.69 -6.03
N LYS A 92 -15.84 5.10 -5.09
CA LYS A 92 -15.38 6.49 -4.94
C LYS A 92 -13.89 6.59 -5.18
N SER A 93 -13.49 7.57 -5.98
CA SER A 93 -12.09 7.89 -6.24
C SER A 93 -11.74 9.22 -5.61
N LEU A 94 -10.54 9.29 -5.04
CA LEU A 94 -9.99 10.49 -4.45
C LEU A 94 -8.61 10.76 -5.04
N TYR A 95 -8.45 11.93 -5.62
CA TYR A 95 -7.16 12.42 -6.06
C TYR A 95 -6.50 13.22 -4.93
N VAL A 96 -5.32 12.77 -4.53
CA VAL A 96 -4.50 13.35 -3.47
C VAL A 96 -3.24 13.93 -4.11
N LYS A 97 -2.96 15.20 -3.81
CA LYS A 97 -1.73 15.91 -4.18
C LYS A 97 -1.01 16.31 -2.90
N ASP A 98 0.19 16.90 -3.01
CA ASP A 98 0.87 17.43 -1.83
C ASP A 98 0.00 18.48 -1.09
N GLY A 99 0.12 18.50 0.25
CA GLY A 99 -0.67 19.37 1.12
C GLY A 99 -2.17 19.05 1.15
N PHE A 100 -2.59 17.86 0.70
CA PHE A 100 -3.99 17.48 0.68
C PHE A 100 -4.56 17.38 2.10
N ASN A 101 -5.65 18.11 2.35
CA ASN A 101 -6.38 18.09 3.62
C ASN A 101 -7.86 17.90 3.36
N ARG A 102 -8.43 16.80 3.86
CA ARG A 102 -9.87 16.53 3.70
C ARG A 102 -10.48 15.94 4.96
N LYS A 103 -11.63 16.48 5.32
CA LYS A 103 -12.55 15.84 6.27
C LYS A 103 -13.22 14.65 5.60
N VAL A 104 -12.89 13.44 6.06
CA VAL A 104 -13.58 12.22 5.68
C VAL A 104 -14.70 11.98 6.67
N MET A 105 -15.91 12.27 6.22
CA MET A 105 -17.11 12.04 7.00
C MET A 105 -17.48 10.56 7.00
N SER A 106 -16.94 9.80 7.94
CA SER A 106 -17.55 8.52 8.33
C SER A 106 -18.54 8.80 9.47
N LYS A 107 -19.84 8.60 9.25
CA LYS A 107 -20.79 8.59 10.37
C LYS A 107 -20.46 7.37 11.25
N PRO A 108 -20.45 7.47 12.59
CA PRO A 108 -20.84 8.63 13.42
C PRO A 108 -19.72 9.61 13.81
N VAL A 109 -18.43 9.33 13.52
CA VAL A 109 -17.29 10.14 14.01
C VAL A 109 -16.45 10.64 12.83
N PRO A 110 -16.44 11.94 12.51
CA PRO A 110 -15.63 12.47 11.43
C PRO A 110 -14.13 12.26 11.68
N VAL A 111 -13.42 11.87 10.62
CA VAL A 111 -11.96 11.74 10.60
C VAL A 111 -11.39 12.77 9.65
N HIS A 112 -10.50 13.62 10.12
CA HIS A 112 -9.73 14.54 9.28
C HIS A 112 -8.44 13.82 8.86
N MET A 113 -8.22 13.72 7.55
CA MET A 113 -6.99 13.15 7.01
C MET A 113 -6.20 14.24 6.28
N GLN A 114 -4.90 14.27 6.55
CA GLN A 114 -3.93 15.12 5.88
C GLN A 114 -2.86 14.23 5.27
N VAL A 115 -2.56 14.46 3.99
CA VAL A 115 -1.55 13.72 3.25
C VAL A 115 -0.57 14.71 2.67
N TYR A 116 0.72 14.46 2.94
CA TYR A 116 1.83 15.21 2.38
C TYR A 116 2.65 14.28 1.50
N LEU A 117 2.98 14.75 0.30
CA LEU A 117 3.69 14.01 -0.72
C LEU A 117 4.87 14.84 -1.18
N LYS A 118 6.09 14.36 -0.95
CA LYS A 118 7.31 15.05 -1.39
C LYS A 118 8.13 14.14 -2.27
N LYS A 119 8.64 14.64 -3.39
CA LYS A 119 9.57 13.90 -4.25
C LYS A 119 10.98 14.48 -4.15
N LYS A 120 11.99 13.64 -4.01
CA LYS A 120 13.40 14.03 -4.09
C LYS A 120 14.22 12.86 -4.65
N ALA A 121 14.97 13.11 -5.72
CA ALA A 121 15.92 12.13 -6.29
C ALA A 121 15.33 10.72 -6.53
N GLY A 122 14.13 10.63 -7.10
CA GLY A 122 13.47 9.34 -7.37
C GLY A 122 12.87 8.64 -6.15
N ILE A 123 12.81 9.33 -5.00
CA ILE A 123 12.13 8.84 -3.79
C ILE A 123 10.91 9.72 -3.53
N VAL A 124 9.77 9.10 -3.28
CA VAL A 124 8.57 9.75 -2.75
C VAL A 124 8.50 9.52 -1.25
N TYR A 125 8.35 10.61 -0.51
CA TYR A 125 8.10 10.62 0.92
C TYR A 125 6.60 10.83 1.15
N VAL A 126 5.98 9.90 1.86
CA VAL A 126 4.56 9.94 2.19
C VAL A 126 4.39 10.13 3.69
N THR A 127 3.69 11.20 4.07
CA THR A 127 3.25 11.42 5.45
C THR A 127 1.73 11.46 5.47
N LEU A 128 1.13 10.62 6.32
CA LEU A 128 -0.31 10.52 6.51
C LEU A 128 -0.63 10.78 7.97
N ILE A 129 -1.39 11.83 8.20
CA ILE A 129 -1.83 12.25 9.53
C ILE A 129 -3.35 12.11 9.60
N ALA A 130 -3.84 11.42 10.63
CA ALA A 130 -5.26 11.31 10.89
C ALA A 130 -5.61 11.97 12.23
N LYS A 131 -6.72 12.69 12.24
CA LYS A 131 -7.27 13.32 13.45
C LYS A 131 -8.74 12.93 13.58
N VAL A 132 -9.09 12.28 14.68
CA VAL A 132 -10.47 11.85 14.96
C VAL A 132 -11.18 12.94 15.75
N CYS A 133 -12.37 13.35 15.32
CA CYS A 133 -13.16 14.37 16.01
C CYS A 133 -14.47 13.77 16.50
N LEU A 134 -14.66 13.71 17.82
CA LEU A 134 -15.89 13.19 18.43
C LEU A 134 -17.09 14.12 18.15
N VAL A 135 -16.84 15.43 18.19
CA VAL A 135 -17.80 16.48 17.79
C VAL A 135 -17.05 17.57 17.01
N SER A 136 -17.77 18.52 16.39
CA SER A 136 -17.18 19.55 15.52
C SER A 136 -16.05 20.36 16.18
N LYS A 137 -16.06 20.50 17.51
CA LYS A 137 -15.06 21.26 18.28
C LYS A 137 -14.09 20.41 19.10
N PHE A 138 -14.36 19.12 19.30
CA PHE A 138 -13.52 18.24 20.13
C PHE A 138 -12.87 17.17 19.27
N CYS A 139 -11.58 17.34 19.04
CA CYS A 139 -10.77 16.41 18.29
C CYS A 139 -9.65 15.86 19.15
N LEU A 140 -9.44 14.55 19.05
CA LEU A 140 -8.27 13.90 19.63
C LEU A 140 -6.99 14.45 18.97
N PRO A 141 -5.83 14.30 19.65
CA PRO A 141 -4.54 14.60 19.05
C PRO A 141 -4.38 13.91 17.70
N ALA A 142 -3.71 14.59 16.77
CA ALA A 142 -3.42 14.01 15.48
C ALA A 142 -2.43 12.84 15.64
N VAL A 143 -2.66 11.75 14.91
CA VAL A 143 -1.81 10.57 14.90
C VAL A 143 -1.14 10.48 13.54
N ASN A 144 0.19 10.37 13.55
CA ASN A 144 0.97 10.07 12.36
C ASN A 144 0.81 8.58 12.05
N ILE A 145 0.01 8.27 11.02
CA ILE A 145 -0.14 6.91 10.51
C ILE A 145 1.11 6.52 9.73
N LEU A 146 1.59 7.44 8.91
CA LEU A 146 2.84 7.33 8.16
C LEU A 146 3.66 8.58 8.43
N ASN A 147 4.94 8.41 8.70
CA ASN A 147 5.85 9.51 8.97
C ASN A 147 7.04 9.41 8.00
N ASN A 148 7.03 10.25 6.95
CA ASN A 148 8.04 10.26 5.90
C ASN A 148 8.37 8.84 5.38
N GLN A 149 7.34 8.04 5.13
CA GLN A 149 7.53 6.71 4.55
C GLN A 149 8.13 6.88 3.15
N GLU A 150 9.31 6.31 2.97
CA GLU A 150 10.03 6.34 1.71
C GLU A 150 9.47 5.28 0.76
N ILE A 151 9.28 5.67 -0.50
CA ILE A 151 8.89 4.80 -1.60
C ILE A 151 9.76 5.18 -2.80
N ARG A 152 10.68 4.29 -3.17
CA ARG A 152 11.48 4.44 -4.40
C ARG A 152 10.57 4.35 -5.61
N VAL A 153 10.80 5.22 -6.60
CA VAL A 153 10.03 5.25 -7.85
C VAL A 153 10.97 5.35 -9.05
N ARG A 154 10.89 4.37 -9.95
CA ARG A 154 11.56 4.38 -11.25
C ARG A 154 10.66 5.02 -12.29
N CYS A 155 11.09 6.15 -12.82
CA CYS A 155 10.43 6.80 -13.93
C CYS A 155 11.17 6.43 -15.21
N ASN A 156 10.66 5.43 -15.93
CA ASN A 156 11.16 5.08 -17.25
C ASN A 156 10.78 6.19 -18.23
N GLY A 157 11.65 7.19 -18.40
CA GLY A 157 11.72 8.09 -19.54
C GLY A 157 10.42 8.71 -20.06
N SER A 158 9.40 8.91 -19.22
CA SER A 158 8.16 9.59 -19.62
C SER A 158 8.23 11.03 -19.13
N ALA A 159 8.89 11.86 -19.93
CA ALA A 159 8.69 13.30 -19.96
C ALA A 159 7.69 13.63 -21.07
#